data_AF-A0A2P8NJC5-F1
#
_entry.id   AF-A0A2P8NJC5-F1
#
_cell.length_a   1.000
_cell.length_b   1.000
_cell.length_c   1.000
_cell.angle_alpha   90.00
_cell.angle_beta   90.00
_cell.angle_gamma   90.00
#
_symmetry.space_group_name_H-M   'P 1'
#
loop_
_entity.id
_entity.type
_entity.pdbx_description
1 polymer ?
#
loop_
_entity_poly.entity_id
_entity_poly.type
_entity_poly.pdbx_seq_one_letter_code
_entity_poly.pdbx_strand_id
1 'polypeptide(L)'
;MSILTADIGARFVDIALSVDGTLHAQKHPIGTHEPAAALLQAIDAVLAQRNIAVRDLSQVRIGSTGAVNALMARTGPRIGLIVTRGFADTLALARQNRVDLYDPVARSAGPTFLVARDDIVEIDGRIAADGGEVEALDPDGLARTAAHFRECGIASIAVCLLFAHVAPGHERRCRDVLAAELPAADIVLSHEIDPQPREYERMVSTCVEAWLRPGETALMTGLADGLQARGFAGAIRFADAGGALVAQDQARRRVSSLLGNGPAAAIRLAAATARGEGKNPAIALDIGSTSTDFALTDAQGPALVDEAPFCGVPLRQKMVDMESMTMGGDSRFETGQGATAALSDAVAAYFFAARADAPGLPQAAARTVIDQAETEIAARIIRHAVRRNVDPAGAALVAMGGLGGVLACGIAEKLGMATVIVPAAPAAAGALGLLLSAPALSAETRIAAPVPDLSDASLARTARALAETLAAQDKTAPKDAPAALYAIRAAANGHMHGFSLRLGNRPPTVAAIRTAIDTHYRARYGVACPGEGYVFSLSARLEHTASTTLPALSGGAAQAGKTRSGVVATPCGDMVVRDGWSIARACDTHFLLTRSPHHG
;
A
#
# COMPACT_ATOMS: atom_id res chain seq x y z
N MET A 1 -12.57 19.46 15.88
CA MET A 1 -13.10 18.26 15.20
C MET A 1 -12.32 17.06 15.71
N SER A 2 -13.00 16.08 16.29
CA SER A 2 -12.33 14.93 16.91
C SER A 2 -12.18 13.81 15.88
N ILE A 3 -10.93 13.44 15.56
CA ILE A 3 -10.60 12.42 14.57
C ILE A 3 -9.79 11.34 15.29
N LEU A 4 -10.25 10.09 15.18
CA LEU A 4 -9.48 8.94 15.62
C LEU A 4 -8.97 8.19 14.41
N THR A 5 -7.72 7.76 14.47
CA THR A 5 -7.13 6.86 13.48
C THR A 5 -6.62 5.62 14.16
N ALA A 6 -6.73 4.48 13.47
CA ALA A 6 -6.25 3.21 13.96
C ALA A 6 -5.60 2.45 12.80
N ASP A 7 -4.36 2.04 13.00
CA ASP A 7 -3.65 1.13 12.09
C ASP A 7 -3.47 -0.22 12.78
N ILE A 8 -4.08 -1.27 12.22
CA ILE A 8 -4.01 -2.61 12.79
C ILE A 8 -2.84 -3.41 12.18
N GLY A 9 -1.85 -3.68 13.04
CA GLY A 9 -0.71 -4.54 12.78
C GLY A 9 -0.99 -6.02 13.05
N ALA A 10 0.07 -6.83 13.12
CA ALA A 10 -0.02 -8.22 13.56
C ALA A 10 -0.16 -8.38 15.09
N ARG A 11 0.41 -7.43 15.87
CA ARG A 11 0.53 -7.55 17.34
C ARG A 11 -0.15 -6.42 18.10
N PHE A 12 -0.19 -5.23 17.49
CA PHE A 12 -0.72 -4.02 18.09
C PHE A 12 -1.66 -3.31 17.12
N VAL A 13 -2.63 -2.62 17.69
CA VAL A 13 -3.35 -1.52 17.04
C VAL A 13 -2.66 -0.23 17.46
N ASP A 14 -2.14 0.50 16.49
CA ASP A 14 -1.58 1.82 16.71
C ASP A 14 -2.71 2.84 16.55
N ILE A 15 -3.01 3.60 17.61
CA ILE A 15 -4.08 4.61 17.61
C ILE A 15 -3.48 6.00 17.70
N ALA A 16 -4.04 6.92 16.92
CA ALA A 16 -3.83 8.34 17.10
C ALA A 16 -5.17 9.10 17.17
N LEU A 17 -5.34 9.88 18.23
CA LEU A 17 -6.52 10.68 18.51
C LEU A 17 -6.14 12.15 18.43
N SER A 18 -6.81 12.89 17.55
CA SER A 18 -6.72 14.34 17.46
C SER A 18 -7.99 14.97 18.04
N VAL A 19 -7.84 15.77 19.09
CA VAL A 19 -8.91 16.49 19.78
C VAL A 19 -8.44 17.93 19.98
N ASP A 20 -9.20 18.88 19.42
CA ASP A 20 -8.91 20.32 19.51
C ASP A 20 -7.46 20.71 19.18
N GLY A 21 -6.88 20.04 18.17
CA GLY A 21 -5.51 20.27 17.71
C GLY A 21 -4.42 19.58 18.55
N THR A 22 -4.80 18.93 19.65
CA THR A 22 -3.88 18.11 20.46
C THR A 22 -3.90 16.67 19.98
N LEU A 23 -2.71 16.07 19.91
CA LEU A 23 -2.50 14.69 19.48
C LEU A 23 -2.17 13.77 20.64
N HIS A 24 -2.81 12.61 20.65
CA HIS A 24 -2.51 11.51 21.56
C HIS A 24 -2.30 10.25 20.73
N ALA A 25 -1.14 9.62 20.89
CA ALA A 25 -0.82 8.36 20.24
C ALA A 25 -0.64 7.27 21.30
N GLN A 26 -1.17 6.08 21.03
CA GLN A 26 -1.07 4.94 21.94
C GLN A 26 -1.06 3.63 21.15
N LYS A 27 -0.33 2.64 21.66
CA LYS A 27 -0.43 1.26 21.19
C LYS A 27 -1.35 0.45 22.08
N HIS A 28 -2.18 -0.38 21.45
CA HIS A 28 -3.03 -1.32 22.14
C HIS A 28 -2.72 -2.75 21.65
N PRO A 29 -2.43 -3.72 22.52
CA PRO A 29 -2.25 -5.11 22.11
C PRO A 29 -3.52 -5.68 21.46
N ILE A 30 -3.38 -6.48 20.40
CA ILE A 30 -4.52 -7.14 19.72
C ILE A 30 -5.03 -8.33 20.56
N GLY A 31 -4.11 -9.13 21.13
CA GLY A 31 -4.46 -10.36 21.83
C GLY A 31 -4.92 -11.46 20.86
N THR A 32 -5.93 -12.24 21.24
CA THR A 32 -6.52 -13.34 20.43
C THR A 32 -7.84 -12.93 19.77
N HIS A 33 -8.13 -11.62 19.70
CA HIS A 33 -9.39 -11.12 19.20
C HIS A 33 -9.39 -11.07 17.66
N GLU A 34 -10.56 -11.25 17.08
CA GLU A 34 -10.79 -10.96 15.66
C GLU A 34 -10.49 -9.48 15.35
N PRO A 35 -10.00 -9.15 14.14
CA PRO A 35 -9.50 -7.80 13.82
C PRO A 35 -10.46 -6.65 14.13
N ALA A 36 -11.76 -6.80 13.82
CA ALA A 36 -12.76 -5.77 14.11
C ALA A 36 -12.97 -5.57 15.62
N ALA A 37 -12.99 -6.66 16.40
CA ALA A 37 -13.14 -6.59 17.85
C ALA A 37 -11.90 -5.96 18.50
N ALA A 38 -10.70 -6.29 18.02
CA ALA A 38 -9.45 -5.68 18.48
C ALA A 38 -9.42 -4.16 18.24
N LEU A 39 -9.85 -3.71 17.05
CA LEU A 39 -9.99 -2.27 16.76
C LEU A 39 -10.97 -1.59 17.72
N LEU A 40 -12.16 -2.17 17.93
CA LEU A 40 -13.17 -1.61 18.81
C LEU A 40 -12.69 -1.52 20.27
N GLN A 41 -12.03 -2.57 20.78
CA GLN A 41 -11.45 -2.58 22.12
C GLN A 41 -10.38 -1.50 22.28
N ALA A 42 -9.49 -1.37 21.29
CA ALA A 42 -8.45 -0.35 21.31
C ALA A 42 -9.05 1.07 21.29
N ILE A 43 -10.07 1.30 20.46
CA ILE A 43 -10.82 2.56 20.41
C ILE A 43 -11.44 2.87 21.77
N ASP A 44 -12.17 1.92 22.36
CA ASP A 44 -12.82 2.10 23.66
C ASP A 44 -11.80 2.43 24.76
N ALA A 45 -10.66 1.73 24.77
CA ALA A 45 -9.60 1.96 25.75
C ALA A 45 -9.00 3.37 25.67
N VAL A 46 -8.67 3.86 24.46
CA VAL A 46 -8.09 5.19 24.26
C VAL A 46 -9.09 6.29 24.61
N LEU A 47 -10.36 6.12 24.23
CA LEU A 47 -11.40 7.11 24.50
C LEU A 47 -11.76 7.17 25.98
N ALA A 48 -11.83 6.03 26.68
CA ALA A 48 -12.12 5.96 28.11
C ALA A 48 -11.07 6.70 28.94
N GLN A 49 -9.77 6.54 28.62
CA GLN A 49 -8.68 7.26 29.30
C GLN A 49 -8.82 8.78 29.20
N ARG A 50 -9.53 9.29 28.18
CA ARG A 50 -9.70 10.72 27.90
C ARG A 50 -11.09 11.25 28.15
N ASN A 51 -11.98 10.41 28.69
CA ASN A 51 -13.36 10.76 28.96
C ASN A 51 -14.10 11.34 27.73
N ILE A 52 -13.84 10.77 26.55
CA ILE A 52 -14.49 11.11 25.29
C ILE A 52 -15.43 9.97 24.92
N ALA A 53 -16.65 10.26 24.48
CA ALA A 53 -17.54 9.23 23.99
C ALA A 53 -17.33 9.00 22.49
N VAL A 54 -17.57 7.77 22.02
CA VAL A 54 -17.47 7.42 20.59
C VAL A 54 -18.35 8.32 19.72
N ARG A 55 -19.53 8.70 20.21
CA ARG A 55 -20.45 9.65 19.54
C ARG A 55 -19.87 11.05 19.28
N ASP A 56 -18.84 11.44 20.03
CA ASP A 56 -18.20 12.75 19.89
C ASP A 56 -17.13 12.74 18.78
N LEU A 57 -16.79 11.57 18.25
CA LEU A 57 -15.91 11.42 17.10
C LEU A 57 -16.65 11.81 15.82
N SER A 58 -16.03 12.69 15.05
CA SER A 58 -16.51 13.07 13.72
C SER A 58 -16.08 12.08 12.64
N GLN A 59 -14.96 11.38 12.86
CA GLN A 59 -14.37 10.48 11.89
C GLN A 59 -13.50 9.41 12.56
N VAL A 60 -13.57 8.20 12.03
CA VAL A 60 -12.66 7.09 12.32
C VAL A 60 -11.95 6.70 11.02
N ARG A 61 -10.61 6.69 11.02
CA ARG A 61 -9.80 6.33 9.83
C ARG A 61 -8.99 5.08 10.10
N ILE A 62 -9.03 4.12 9.18
CA ILE A 62 -8.47 2.79 9.38
C ILE A 62 -7.40 2.47 8.34
N GLY A 63 -6.28 1.94 8.82
CA GLY A 63 -5.26 1.20 8.07
C GLY A 63 -5.17 -0.22 8.61
N SER A 64 -4.74 -1.16 7.77
CA SER A 64 -4.60 -2.57 8.11
C SER A 64 -3.46 -3.20 7.33
N THR A 65 -2.63 -3.97 8.03
CA THR A 65 -1.59 -4.82 7.42
C THR A 65 -2.08 -6.25 7.15
N GLY A 66 -3.33 -6.58 7.53
CA GLY A 66 -3.88 -7.94 7.46
C GLY A 66 -3.77 -8.56 6.07
N ALA A 67 -4.21 -7.85 5.03
CA ALA A 67 -4.13 -8.33 3.65
C ALA A 67 -2.69 -8.54 3.16
N VAL A 68 -1.73 -7.70 3.57
CA VAL A 68 -0.31 -7.86 3.22
C VAL A 68 0.28 -9.08 3.91
N ASN A 69 -0.01 -9.25 5.20
CA ASN A 69 0.45 -10.40 5.98
C ASN A 69 -0.12 -11.71 5.43
N ALA A 70 -1.40 -11.72 5.05
CA ALA A 70 -2.04 -12.87 4.39
C ALA A 70 -1.33 -13.22 3.07
N LEU A 71 -1.03 -12.24 2.21
CA LEU A 71 -0.30 -12.47 0.97
C LEU A 71 1.13 -13.00 1.20
N MET A 72 1.86 -12.44 2.16
CA MET A 72 3.20 -12.91 2.53
C MET A 72 3.18 -14.35 3.04
N ALA A 73 2.21 -14.67 3.92
CA ALA A 73 2.03 -16.02 4.48
C ALA A 73 1.39 -17.00 3.48
N ARG A 74 0.81 -16.50 2.38
CA ARG A 74 0.01 -17.26 1.41
C ARG A 74 -1.17 -17.99 2.07
N THR A 75 -1.82 -17.34 3.03
CA THR A 75 -2.92 -17.90 3.83
C THR A 75 -4.20 -17.11 3.61
N GLY A 76 -5.29 -17.77 3.23
CA GLY A 76 -6.58 -17.12 3.02
C GLY A 76 -7.68 -18.11 2.64
N PRO A 77 -8.89 -17.62 2.34
CA PRO A 77 -10.03 -18.48 2.03
C PRO A 77 -9.83 -19.21 0.71
N ARG A 78 -10.50 -20.36 0.57
CA ARG A 78 -10.63 -21.06 -0.71
C ARG A 78 -11.59 -20.28 -1.62
N ILE A 79 -11.21 -20.04 -2.87
CA ILE A 79 -12.04 -19.36 -3.86
C ILE A 79 -12.23 -20.22 -5.10
N GLY A 80 -13.30 -19.96 -5.86
CA GLY A 80 -13.52 -20.52 -7.19
C GLY A 80 -13.03 -19.57 -8.28
N LEU A 81 -12.60 -20.12 -9.42
CA LEU A 81 -12.25 -19.33 -10.60
C LEU A 81 -12.97 -19.88 -11.83
N ILE A 82 -13.69 -19.01 -12.52
CA ILE A 82 -14.33 -19.31 -13.80
C ILE A 82 -13.53 -18.66 -14.93
N VAL A 83 -13.16 -19.45 -15.93
CA VAL A 83 -12.42 -18.99 -17.11
C VAL A 83 -13.07 -19.48 -18.40
N THR A 84 -12.72 -18.85 -19.52
CA THR A 84 -13.07 -19.34 -20.85
C THR A 84 -12.43 -20.72 -21.09
N ARG A 85 -13.14 -21.66 -21.73
CA ARG A 85 -12.58 -22.95 -22.14
C ARG A 85 -11.23 -22.83 -22.87
N GLY A 86 -10.27 -23.65 -22.43
CA GLY A 86 -8.87 -23.68 -22.88
C GLY A 86 -7.92 -22.78 -22.07
N PHE A 87 -8.37 -22.16 -20.98
CA PHE A 87 -7.60 -21.19 -20.19
C PHE A 87 -7.44 -21.58 -18.70
N ALA A 88 -7.82 -22.80 -18.30
CA ALA A 88 -7.68 -23.24 -16.91
C ALA A 88 -6.25 -23.16 -16.37
N ASP A 89 -5.24 -23.36 -17.22
CA ASP A 89 -3.84 -23.40 -16.79
C ASP A 89 -3.15 -22.02 -16.86
N THR A 90 -3.85 -20.93 -17.18
CA THR A 90 -3.26 -19.58 -17.33
C THR A 90 -2.52 -19.12 -16.06
N LEU A 91 -3.09 -19.30 -14.87
CA LEU A 91 -2.42 -18.96 -13.60
C LEU A 91 -1.13 -19.78 -13.41
N ALA A 92 -1.20 -21.09 -13.68
CA ALA A 92 -0.08 -22.00 -13.46
C ALA A 92 1.04 -21.78 -14.49
N LEU A 93 0.70 -21.47 -15.74
CA LEU A 93 1.67 -21.20 -16.79
C LEU A 93 2.38 -19.85 -16.60
N ALA A 94 1.71 -18.83 -16.04
CA ALA A 94 2.29 -17.53 -15.72
C ALA A 94 3.10 -16.89 -16.87
N ARG A 95 2.56 -17.01 -18.11
CA ARG A 95 3.22 -16.59 -19.36
C ARG A 95 4.60 -17.23 -19.61
N GLN A 96 4.89 -18.35 -18.93
CA GLN A 96 6.18 -19.02 -18.88
C GLN A 96 7.32 -18.13 -18.38
N ASN A 97 7.00 -17.10 -17.60
CA ASN A 97 8.00 -16.26 -16.95
C ASN A 97 8.81 -17.09 -15.94
N ARG A 98 10.14 -17.00 -16.01
CA ARG A 98 11.06 -17.68 -15.09
C ARG A 98 11.35 -16.78 -13.90
N VAL A 99 11.23 -17.32 -12.69
CA VAL A 99 11.61 -16.63 -11.44
C VAL A 99 13.11 -16.39 -11.41
N ASP A 100 13.90 -17.43 -11.67
CA ASP A 100 15.36 -17.38 -11.74
C ASP A 100 15.82 -17.84 -13.14
N LEU A 101 16.33 -16.89 -13.93
CA LEU A 101 16.67 -17.12 -15.34
C LEU A 101 17.66 -18.29 -15.53
N TYR A 102 18.59 -18.45 -14.59
CA TYR A 102 19.67 -19.42 -14.64
C TYR A 102 19.40 -20.71 -13.84
N ASP A 103 18.23 -20.84 -13.20
CA ASP A 103 17.86 -22.11 -12.57
C ASP A 103 17.49 -23.12 -13.68
N PRO A 104 18.20 -24.26 -13.79
CA PRO A 104 17.85 -25.30 -14.76
C PRO A 104 16.46 -25.90 -14.53
N VAL A 105 15.92 -25.79 -13.30
CA VAL A 105 14.57 -26.23 -12.94
C VAL A 105 13.66 -25.01 -12.86
N ALA A 106 13.09 -24.63 -14.00
CA ALA A 106 12.18 -23.49 -14.07
C ALA A 106 10.94 -23.72 -13.18
N ARG A 107 10.80 -22.89 -12.15
CA ARG A 107 9.57 -22.82 -11.33
C ARG A 107 8.68 -21.71 -11.87
N SER A 108 7.39 -22.01 -12.00
CA SER A 108 6.41 -20.98 -12.37
C SER A 108 6.32 -19.91 -11.29
N ALA A 109 6.31 -18.65 -11.71
CA ALA A 109 6.06 -17.50 -10.84
C ALA A 109 4.55 -17.30 -10.55
N GLY A 110 3.69 -18.16 -11.10
CA GLY A 110 2.24 -18.04 -10.98
C GLY A 110 1.76 -18.14 -9.53
N PRO A 111 0.84 -17.26 -9.07
CA PRO A 111 0.31 -17.30 -7.71
C PRO A 111 -0.76 -18.40 -7.56
N THR A 112 -0.38 -19.66 -7.78
CA THR A 112 -1.29 -20.82 -7.72
C THR A 112 -1.84 -21.10 -6.32
N PHE A 113 -1.29 -20.47 -5.28
CA PHE A 113 -1.85 -20.52 -3.93
C PHE A 113 -3.20 -19.80 -3.80
N LEU A 114 -3.55 -18.92 -4.75
CA LEU A 114 -4.81 -18.17 -4.72
C LEU A 114 -6.01 -19.08 -5.01
N VAL A 115 -5.86 -20.07 -5.90
CA VAL A 115 -6.96 -20.93 -6.37
C VAL A 115 -6.43 -22.36 -6.56
N ALA A 116 -7.08 -23.34 -5.93
CA ALA A 116 -6.74 -24.74 -6.16
C ALA A 116 -7.17 -25.17 -7.58
N ARG A 117 -6.42 -26.09 -8.20
CA ARG A 117 -6.66 -26.49 -9.60
C ARG A 117 -8.07 -27.05 -9.84
N ASP A 118 -8.61 -27.76 -8.85
CA ASP A 118 -9.95 -28.36 -8.88
C ASP A 118 -11.08 -27.32 -8.75
N ASP A 119 -10.74 -26.08 -8.37
CA ASP A 119 -11.67 -24.95 -8.26
C ASP A 119 -11.61 -24.01 -9.46
N ILE A 120 -10.77 -24.34 -10.45
CA ILE A 120 -10.71 -23.65 -11.74
C ILE A 120 -11.65 -24.37 -12.72
N VAL A 121 -12.77 -23.72 -13.05
CA VAL A 121 -13.80 -24.25 -13.92
C VAL A 121 -13.81 -23.51 -15.24
N GLU A 122 -13.81 -24.28 -16.32
CA GLU A 122 -13.91 -23.76 -17.68
C GLU A 122 -15.37 -23.71 -18.12
N ILE A 123 -15.77 -22.59 -18.73
CA ILE A 123 -17.09 -22.43 -19.33
C ILE A 123 -17.00 -22.16 -20.83
N ASP A 124 -17.99 -22.66 -21.56
CA ASP A 124 -18.18 -22.38 -22.98
C ASP A 124 -18.74 -20.97 -23.20
N GLY A 125 -18.41 -20.41 -24.36
CA GLY A 125 -18.68 -19.01 -24.70
C GLY A 125 -17.39 -18.27 -25.08
N ARG A 126 -17.46 -17.48 -26.15
CA ARG A 126 -16.29 -16.83 -26.73
C ARG A 126 -16.64 -15.45 -27.27
N ILE A 127 -15.89 -14.46 -26.82
CA ILE A 127 -15.86 -13.10 -27.37
C ILE A 127 -14.58 -12.94 -28.21
N ALA A 128 -14.69 -12.29 -29.37
CA ALA A 128 -13.57 -11.94 -30.24
C ALA A 128 -12.87 -10.65 -29.79
N ALA A 129 -11.68 -10.39 -30.34
CA ALA A 129 -10.87 -9.21 -29.99
C ALA A 129 -11.53 -7.87 -30.35
N ASP A 130 -12.45 -7.86 -31.31
CA ASP A 130 -13.27 -6.71 -31.71
C ASP A 130 -14.55 -6.56 -30.87
N GLY A 131 -14.80 -7.48 -29.94
CA GLY A 131 -15.99 -7.51 -29.09
C GLY A 131 -17.16 -8.31 -29.66
N GLY A 132 -17.04 -8.89 -30.85
CA GLY A 132 -18.07 -9.76 -31.44
C GLY A 132 -18.25 -11.06 -30.64
N GLU A 133 -19.49 -11.52 -30.48
CA GLU A 133 -19.78 -12.83 -29.89
C GLU A 133 -19.55 -13.93 -30.94
N VAL A 134 -18.60 -14.84 -30.67
CA VAL A 134 -18.24 -15.96 -31.55
C VAL A 134 -19.02 -17.22 -31.17
N GLU A 135 -19.15 -17.46 -29.86
CA GLU A 135 -19.86 -18.60 -29.29
C GLU A 135 -20.68 -18.09 -28.10
N ALA A 136 -21.96 -18.46 -28.03
CA ALA A 136 -22.83 -18.06 -26.95
C ALA A 136 -22.40 -18.69 -25.62
N LEU A 137 -22.54 -17.95 -24.52
CA LEU A 137 -22.29 -18.46 -23.17
C LEU A 137 -23.22 -19.64 -22.85
N ASP A 138 -22.66 -20.77 -22.38
CA ASP A 138 -23.41 -21.98 -22.00
C ASP A 138 -24.07 -21.82 -20.60
N PRO A 139 -25.41 -21.64 -20.52
CA PRO A 139 -26.10 -21.50 -19.24
C PRO A 139 -26.09 -22.79 -18.41
N ASP A 140 -26.10 -23.96 -19.06
CA ASP A 140 -26.15 -25.25 -18.35
C ASP A 140 -24.80 -25.56 -17.70
N GLY A 141 -23.70 -25.22 -18.39
CA GLY A 141 -22.34 -25.25 -17.83
C GLY A 141 -22.19 -24.36 -16.60
N LEU A 142 -22.78 -23.17 -16.64
CA LEU A 142 -22.81 -22.27 -15.49
C LEU A 142 -23.61 -22.83 -14.31
N ALA A 143 -24.77 -23.44 -14.55
CA ALA A 143 -25.55 -24.10 -13.50
C ALA A 143 -24.78 -25.27 -12.85
N ARG A 144 -24.09 -26.09 -13.65
CA ARG A 144 -23.21 -27.15 -13.14
C ARG A 144 -22.05 -26.58 -12.31
N THR A 145 -21.47 -25.48 -12.76
CA THR A 145 -20.39 -24.77 -12.04
C THR A 145 -20.88 -24.27 -10.68
N ALA A 146 -22.07 -23.68 -10.62
CA ALA A 146 -22.68 -23.22 -9.37
C ALA A 146 -22.92 -24.37 -8.39
N ALA A 147 -23.40 -25.52 -8.88
CA ALA A 147 -23.57 -26.72 -8.07
C ALA A 147 -22.24 -27.23 -7.49
N HIS A 148 -21.18 -27.30 -8.30
CA HIS A 148 -19.83 -27.67 -7.87
C HIS A 148 -19.31 -26.74 -6.76
N PHE A 149 -19.43 -25.42 -6.95
CA PHE A 149 -18.98 -24.44 -5.96
C PHE A 149 -19.78 -24.53 -4.65
N ARG A 150 -21.08 -24.82 -4.72
CA ARG A 150 -21.91 -25.09 -3.53
C ARG A 150 -21.43 -26.33 -2.77
N GLU A 151 -21.18 -27.42 -3.48
CA GLU A 151 -20.69 -28.68 -2.88
C GLU A 151 -19.30 -28.51 -2.24
N CYS A 152 -18.45 -27.68 -2.85
CA CYS A 152 -17.12 -27.35 -2.33
C CYS A 152 -17.11 -26.30 -1.22
N GLY A 153 -18.27 -25.68 -0.91
CA GLY A 153 -18.37 -24.60 0.09
C GLY A 153 -17.63 -23.32 -0.31
N ILE A 154 -17.52 -23.02 -1.60
CA ILE A 154 -16.85 -21.84 -2.12
C ILE A 154 -17.76 -20.61 -1.93
N ALA A 155 -17.27 -19.64 -1.15
CA ALA A 155 -17.99 -18.41 -0.81
C ALA A 155 -17.51 -17.17 -1.56
N SER A 156 -16.42 -17.27 -2.35
CA SER A 156 -15.96 -16.18 -3.21
C SER A 156 -15.49 -16.73 -4.55
N ILE A 157 -15.93 -16.10 -5.64
CA ILE A 157 -15.77 -16.60 -7.00
C ILE A 157 -15.22 -15.48 -7.88
N ALA A 158 -14.05 -15.72 -8.47
CA ALA A 158 -13.49 -14.88 -9.53
C ALA A 158 -14.02 -15.35 -10.90
N VAL A 159 -14.39 -14.41 -11.77
CA VAL A 159 -14.76 -14.69 -13.16
C VAL A 159 -13.84 -13.88 -14.06
N CYS A 160 -13.04 -14.56 -14.89
CA CYS A 160 -12.11 -13.93 -15.82
C CYS A 160 -12.23 -14.56 -17.20
N LEU A 161 -13.08 -13.96 -18.04
CA LEU A 161 -13.28 -14.40 -19.41
C LEU A 161 -12.41 -13.61 -20.39
N LEU A 162 -12.05 -14.24 -21.51
CA LEU A 162 -11.32 -13.56 -22.57
C LEU A 162 -12.10 -12.37 -23.12
N PHE A 163 -11.38 -11.28 -23.39
CA PHE A 163 -11.93 -10.04 -23.96
C PHE A 163 -13.10 -9.41 -23.21
N ALA A 164 -13.33 -9.77 -21.94
CA ALA A 164 -14.35 -9.14 -21.10
C ALA A 164 -14.12 -7.63 -20.88
N HIS A 165 -12.86 -7.17 -20.96
CA HIS A 165 -12.51 -5.74 -20.96
C HIS A 165 -12.94 -4.99 -22.24
N VAL A 166 -13.31 -5.72 -23.31
CA VAL A 166 -13.87 -5.16 -24.56
C VAL A 166 -15.38 -5.30 -24.55
N ALA A 167 -15.89 -6.53 -24.36
CA ALA A 167 -17.32 -6.82 -24.30
C ALA A 167 -17.66 -7.64 -23.04
N PRO A 168 -18.00 -6.98 -21.92
CA PRO A 168 -18.24 -7.64 -20.62
C PRO A 168 -19.56 -8.44 -20.49
N GLY A 169 -20.27 -8.67 -21.61
CA GLY A 169 -21.61 -9.26 -21.60
C GLY A 169 -21.67 -10.65 -20.96
N HIS A 170 -20.69 -11.52 -21.25
CA HIS A 170 -20.64 -12.87 -20.68
C HIS A 170 -20.32 -12.86 -19.18
N GLU A 171 -19.40 -12.02 -18.71
CA GLU A 171 -19.09 -11.93 -17.28
C GLU A 171 -20.30 -11.44 -16.47
N ARG A 172 -21.06 -10.47 -16.98
CA ARG A 172 -22.30 -10.03 -16.31
C ARG A 172 -23.34 -11.15 -16.22
N ARG A 173 -23.55 -11.89 -17.32
CA ARG A 173 -24.45 -13.06 -17.32
C ARG A 173 -23.98 -14.13 -16.32
N CYS A 174 -22.66 -14.32 -16.17
CA CYS A 174 -22.12 -15.22 -15.14
C CYS A 174 -22.53 -14.78 -13.75
N ARG A 175 -22.38 -13.48 -13.42
CA ARG A 175 -22.83 -12.94 -12.14
C ARG A 175 -24.32 -13.17 -11.90
N ASP A 176 -25.15 -12.87 -12.89
CA ASP A 176 -26.61 -12.97 -12.71
C ASP A 176 -27.03 -14.40 -12.35
N VAL A 177 -26.47 -15.41 -13.04
CA VAL A 177 -26.74 -16.83 -12.77
C VAL A 177 -26.16 -17.26 -11.42
N LEU A 178 -24.88 -16.94 -11.15
CA LEU A 178 -24.23 -17.34 -9.90
C LEU A 178 -24.89 -16.68 -8.68
N ALA A 179 -25.34 -15.43 -8.79
CA ALA A 179 -26.00 -14.74 -7.68
C ALA A 179 -27.37 -15.34 -7.35
N ALA A 180 -28.07 -15.89 -8.35
CA ALA A 180 -29.32 -16.60 -8.15
C ALA A 180 -29.12 -17.95 -7.46
N GLU A 181 -28.09 -18.70 -7.86
CA GLU A 181 -27.79 -20.05 -7.33
C GLU A 181 -27.01 -20.03 -6.00
N LEU A 182 -26.18 -19.00 -5.79
CA LEU A 182 -25.27 -18.83 -4.66
C LEU A 182 -25.42 -17.43 -4.05
N PRO A 183 -26.56 -17.10 -3.42
CA PRO A 183 -26.86 -15.74 -2.96
C PRO A 183 -25.92 -15.21 -1.85
N ALA A 184 -25.20 -16.10 -1.16
CA ALA A 184 -24.22 -15.74 -0.15
C ALA A 184 -22.78 -15.60 -0.69
N ALA A 185 -22.53 -15.98 -1.95
CA ALA A 185 -21.20 -15.95 -2.54
C ALA A 185 -20.87 -14.56 -3.10
N ASP A 186 -19.66 -14.10 -2.86
CA ASP A 186 -19.10 -12.91 -3.50
C ASP A 186 -18.70 -13.23 -4.95
N ILE A 187 -19.19 -12.46 -5.92
CA ILE A 187 -18.88 -12.65 -7.34
C ILE A 187 -18.06 -11.48 -7.87
N VAL A 188 -16.80 -11.75 -8.19
CA VAL A 188 -15.82 -10.76 -8.64
C VAL A 188 -15.59 -10.90 -10.14
N LEU A 189 -15.89 -9.83 -10.90
CA LEU A 189 -15.77 -9.83 -12.36
C LEU A 189 -14.49 -9.13 -12.80
N SER A 190 -13.73 -9.76 -13.69
CA SER A 190 -12.43 -9.25 -14.10
C SER A 190 -12.48 -7.89 -14.80
N HIS A 191 -13.54 -7.62 -15.56
CA HIS A 191 -13.72 -6.33 -16.24
C HIS A 191 -14.02 -5.17 -15.27
N GLU A 192 -14.41 -5.43 -14.03
CA GLU A 192 -14.61 -4.37 -13.02
C GLU A 192 -13.36 -4.13 -12.19
N ILE A 193 -12.57 -5.18 -11.94
CA ILE A 193 -11.35 -5.10 -11.12
C ILE A 193 -10.16 -4.61 -11.92
N ASP A 194 -10.00 -5.13 -13.14
CA ASP A 194 -8.86 -4.82 -13.99
C ASP A 194 -9.26 -4.80 -15.48
N PRO A 195 -9.90 -3.70 -15.95
CA PRO A 195 -10.48 -3.55 -17.30
C PRO A 195 -9.43 -3.34 -18.41
N GLN A 196 -8.25 -3.97 -18.32
CA GLN A 196 -7.19 -3.83 -19.33
C GLN A 196 -6.89 -5.19 -20.03
N PRO A 197 -6.28 -5.15 -21.24
CA PRO A 197 -5.94 -6.37 -21.97
C PRO A 197 -4.90 -7.22 -21.23
N ARG A 198 -4.64 -8.42 -21.75
CA ARG A 198 -3.81 -9.49 -21.16
C ARG A 198 -4.52 -10.19 -20.01
N GLU A 199 -4.85 -11.44 -20.27
CA GLU A 199 -5.64 -12.32 -19.41
C GLU A 199 -4.91 -12.73 -18.15
N TYR A 200 -3.59 -12.95 -18.18
CA TYR A 200 -2.85 -13.38 -16.99
C TYR A 200 -2.87 -12.33 -15.87
N GLU A 201 -2.43 -11.11 -16.12
CA GLU A 201 -2.38 -10.06 -15.09
C GLU A 201 -3.80 -9.69 -14.59
N ARG A 202 -4.78 -9.70 -15.49
CA ARG A 202 -6.20 -9.49 -15.16
C ARG A 202 -6.75 -10.61 -14.29
N MET A 203 -6.45 -11.87 -14.62
CA MET A 203 -6.85 -13.05 -13.85
C MET A 203 -6.23 -13.01 -12.45
N VAL A 204 -4.93 -12.70 -12.33
CA VAL A 204 -4.25 -12.54 -11.03
C VAL A 204 -4.94 -11.48 -10.18
N SER A 205 -5.17 -10.28 -10.73
CA SER A 205 -5.82 -9.18 -10.01
C SER A 205 -7.24 -9.56 -9.54
N THR A 206 -7.99 -10.27 -10.37
CA THR A 206 -9.36 -10.75 -10.06
C THR A 206 -9.34 -11.82 -8.96
N CYS A 207 -8.38 -12.74 -9.01
CA CYS A 207 -8.22 -13.78 -7.98
C CYS A 207 -7.81 -13.17 -6.64
N VAL A 208 -6.88 -12.22 -6.62
CA VAL A 208 -6.47 -11.51 -5.40
C VAL A 208 -7.66 -10.77 -4.78
N GLU A 209 -8.47 -10.09 -5.59
CA GLU A 209 -9.68 -9.43 -5.11
C GLU A 209 -10.66 -10.42 -4.47
N ALA A 210 -11.00 -11.53 -5.14
CA ALA A 210 -11.89 -12.55 -4.60
C ALA A 210 -11.32 -13.18 -3.32
N TRP A 211 -10.02 -13.43 -3.28
CA TRP A 211 -9.34 -14.04 -2.15
C TRP A 211 -9.34 -13.14 -0.90
N LEU A 212 -9.23 -11.81 -1.06
CA LEU A 212 -9.24 -10.85 0.05
C LEU A 212 -10.65 -10.47 0.53
N ARG A 213 -11.65 -10.53 -0.36
CA ARG A 213 -12.99 -9.96 -0.14
C ARG A 213 -13.69 -10.45 1.12
N PRO A 214 -13.69 -11.75 1.48
CA PRO A 214 -14.37 -12.22 2.69
C PRO A 214 -13.82 -11.58 3.98
N GLY A 215 -12.49 -11.57 4.13
CA GLY A 215 -11.82 -11.05 5.33
C GLY A 215 -11.98 -9.53 5.47
N GLU A 216 -11.73 -8.79 4.39
CA GLU A 216 -11.84 -7.33 4.40
C GLU A 216 -13.30 -6.86 4.60
N THR A 217 -14.26 -7.55 3.99
CA THR A 217 -15.69 -7.22 4.17
C THR A 217 -16.16 -7.53 5.60
N ALA A 218 -15.71 -8.63 6.21
CA ALA A 218 -16.00 -8.95 7.60
C ALA A 218 -15.43 -7.89 8.56
N LEU A 219 -14.18 -7.47 8.37
CA LEU A 219 -13.54 -6.40 9.13
C LEU A 219 -14.34 -5.09 9.02
N MET A 220 -14.64 -4.66 7.80
CA MET A 220 -15.37 -3.41 7.56
C MET A 220 -16.78 -3.43 8.16
N THR A 221 -17.49 -4.55 8.07
CA THR A 221 -18.86 -4.70 8.59
C THR A 221 -18.85 -4.74 10.12
N GLY A 222 -18.03 -5.60 10.72
CA GLY A 222 -17.94 -5.73 12.17
C GLY A 222 -17.51 -4.43 12.86
N LEU A 223 -16.60 -3.67 12.24
CA LEU A 223 -16.22 -2.35 12.75
C LEU A 223 -17.38 -1.35 12.67
N ALA A 224 -18.08 -1.29 11.53
CA ALA A 224 -19.19 -0.36 11.34
C ALA A 224 -20.34 -0.64 12.32
N ASP A 225 -20.77 -1.89 12.42
CA ASP A 225 -21.82 -2.31 13.34
C ASP A 225 -21.43 -2.06 14.80
N GLY A 226 -20.18 -2.37 15.15
CA GLY A 226 -19.66 -2.15 16.50
C GLY A 226 -19.55 -0.67 16.89
N LEU A 227 -19.17 0.21 15.96
CA LEU A 227 -19.15 1.65 16.19
C LEU A 227 -20.58 2.22 16.27
N GLN A 228 -21.49 1.76 15.41
CA GLN A 228 -22.89 2.17 15.44
C GLN A 228 -23.56 1.78 16.77
N ALA A 229 -23.31 0.58 17.28
CA ALA A 229 -23.78 0.14 18.59
C ALA A 229 -23.27 1.01 19.75
N ARG A 230 -22.15 1.72 19.57
CA ARG A 230 -21.56 2.69 20.51
C ARG A 230 -22.06 4.13 20.28
N GLY A 231 -23.04 4.32 19.38
CA GLY A 231 -23.62 5.62 19.06
C GLY A 231 -22.77 6.48 18.12
N PHE A 232 -21.82 5.90 17.38
CA PHE A 232 -21.08 6.61 16.35
C PHE A 232 -21.99 7.02 15.18
N ALA A 233 -21.97 8.30 14.82
CA ALA A 233 -22.69 8.83 13.65
C ALA A 233 -21.75 9.52 12.64
N GLY A 234 -20.42 9.47 12.89
CA GLY A 234 -19.41 10.07 12.04
C GLY A 234 -19.07 9.22 10.80
N ALA A 235 -18.04 9.64 10.06
CA ALA A 235 -17.59 8.93 8.87
C ALA A 235 -16.52 7.86 9.20
N ILE A 236 -16.68 6.65 8.67
CA ILE A 236 -15.61 5.64 8.63
C ILE A 236 -14.87 5.78 7.30
N ARG A 237 -13.55 5.92 7.35
CA ARG A 237 -12.68 5.98 6.16
C ARG A 237 -11.58 4.93 6.23
N PHE A 238 -11.17 4.45 5.07
CA PHE A 238 -10.05 3.52 4.93
C PHE A 238 -8.97 4.18 4.10
N ALA A 239 -7.70 3.90 4.36
CA ALA A 239 -6.65 4.27 3.41
C ALA A 239 -6.64 3.30 2.21
N ASP A 240 -6.40 3.85 1.02
CA ASP A 240 -6.05 3.07 -0.17
C ASP A 240 -4.54 2.75 -0.19
N ALA A 241 -4.12 1.95 -1.16
CA ALA A 241 -2.74 1.54 -1.37
C ALA A 241 -1.81 2.71 -1.75
N GLY A 242 -2.35 3.89 -2.04
CA GLY A 242 -1.64 5.16 -2.21
C GLY A 242 -1.62 6.05 -0.96
N GLY A 243 -2.20 5.58 0.15
CA GLY A 243 -2.34 6.28 1.42
C GLY A 243 -3.39 7.40 1.43
N ALA A 244 -4.28 7.49 0.44
CA ALA A 244 -5.39 8.43 0.47
C ALA A 244 -6.64 7.81 1.10
N LEU A 245 -7.53 8.62 1.66
CA LEU A 245 -8.73 8.12 2.33
C LEU A 245 -9.87 7.90 1.34
N VAL A 246 -10.46 6.71 1.39
CA VAL A 246 -11.67 6.32 0.66
C VAL A 246 -12.82 6.05 1.64
N ALA A 247 -14.05 6.24 1.18
CA ALA A 247 -15.23 5.87 1.94
C ALA A 247 -15.43 4.35 1.97
N GLN A 248 -16.15 3.85 2.99
CA GLN A 248 -16.36 2.42 3.18
C GLN A 248 -17.05 1.74 1.99
N ASP A 249 -18.01 2.40 1.36
CA ASP A 249 -18.72 1.91 0.18
C ASP A 249 -17.79 1.77 -1.03
N GLN A 250 -16.84 2.70 -1.19
CA GLN A 250 -15.82 2.65 -2.22
C GLN A 250 -14.81 1.54 -1.94
N ALA A 251 -14.34 1.42 -0.70
CA ALA A 251 -13.44 0.36 -0.25
C ALA A 251 -14.03 -1.05 -0.52
N ARG A 252 -15.33 -1.25 -0.27
CA ARG A 252 -16.04 -2.51 -0.54
C ARG A 252 -16.14 -2.88 -2.01
N ARG A 253 -16.10 -1.91 -2.92
CA ARG A 253 -16.16 -2.18 -4.37
C ARG A 253 -14.87 -2.85 -4.86
N ARG A 254 -13.73 -2.48 -4.28
CA ARG A 254 -12.41 -3.02 -4.65
C ARG A 254 -11.52 -3.15 -3.42
N VAL A 255 -11.58 -4.27 -2.72
CA VAL A 255 -10.81 -4.47 -1.48
C VAL A 255 -9.31 -4.61 -1.74
N SER A 256 -8.90 -5.04 -2.94
CA SER A 256 -7.49 -5.10 -3.34
C SER A 256 -6.83 -3.73 -3.30
N SER A 257 -7.61 -2.66 -3.44
CA SER A 257 -7.11 -1.28 -3.35
C SER A 257 -6.68 -0.88 -1.95
N LEU A 258 -7.01 -1.67 -0.92
CA LEU A 258 -6.58 -1.47 0.47
C LEU A 258 -5.23 -2.14 0.77
N LEU A 259 -4.68 -2.92 -0.17
CA LEU A 259 -3.41 -3.62 0.03
C LEU A 259 -2.26 -2.64 0.32
N GLY A 260 -1.61 -2.83 1.47
CA GLY A 260 -0.49 -1.98 1.90
C GLY A 260 -0.91 -0.59 2.39
N ASN A 261 -2.17 -0.38 2.76
CA ASN A 261 -2.66 0.94 3.14
C ASN A 261 -2.04 1.52 4.43
N GLY A 262 -1.72 0.69 5.44
CA GLY A 262 -1.03 1.10 6.67
C GLY A 262 0.38 1.64 6.37
N PRO A 263 1.25 0.83 5.74
CA PRO A 263 2.56 1.29 5.28
C PRO A 263 2.49 2.50 4.34
N ALA A 264 1.53 2.53 3.40
CA ALA A 264 1.34 3.68 2.51
C ALA A 264 1.03 4.97 3.30
N ALA A 265 0.20 4.88 4.35
CA ALA A 265 -0.07 6.01 5.23
C ALA A 265 1.19 6.44 6.01
N ALA A 266 1.97 5.50 6.55
CA ALA A 266 3.25 5.80 7.21
C ALA A 266 4.24 6.49 6.26
N ILE A 267 4.32 6.04 5.00
CA ILE A 267 5.18 6.67 3.98
C ILE A 267 4.72 8.10 3.66
N ARG A 268 3.41 8.39 3.70
CA ARG A 268 2.91 9.77 3.60
C ARG A 268 3.34 10.64 4.78
N LEU A 269 3.36 10.10 6.00
CA LEU A 269 3.95 10.78 7.16
C LEU A 269 5.42 11.10 6.89
N ALA A 270 6.20 10.11 6.45
CA ALA A 270 7.61 10.31 6.15
C ALA A 270 7.86 11.40 5.10
N ALA A 271 7.10 11.39 4.00
CA ALA A 271 7.20 12.42 2.96
C ALA A 271 6.83 13.82 3.49
N ALA A 272 5.85 13.92 4.38
CA ALA A 272 5.47 15.18 5.01
C ALA A 272 6.57 15.70 5.96
N THR A 273 7.15 14.84 6.79
CA THR A 273 8.22 15.19 7.72
C THR A 273 9.49 15.61 6.96
N ALA A 274 9.90 14.85 5.94
CA ALA A 274 11.07 15.16 5.13
C ALA A 274 10.94 16.50 4.38
N ARG A 275 9.73 16.79 3.88
CA ARG A 275 9.39 18.08 3.26
C ARG A 275 9.49 19.24 4.24
N GLY A 276 9.04 19.06 5.49
CA GLY A 276 9.17 20.08 6.54
C GLY A 276 10.62 20.52 6.76
N GLU A 277 11.58 19.61 6.58
CA GLU A 277 13.02 19.87 6.73
C GLU A 277 13.72 20.27 5.43
N GLY A 278 12.99 20.38 4.31
CA GLY A 278 13.58 20.63 2.99
C GLY A 278 14.51 19.50 2.52
N LYS A 279 14.34 18.28 3.05
CA LYS A 279 15.17 17.10 2.75
C LYS A 279 14.43 16.18 1.77
N ASN A 280 14.57 16.43 0.47
CA ASN A 280 14.08 15.55 -0.59
C ASN A 280 15.17 15.35 -1.65
N PRO A 281 15.31 14.14 -2.25
CA PRO A 281 14.53 12.93 -1.97
C PRO A 281 14.82 12.34 -0.58
N ALA A 282 13.89 11.53 -0.09
CA ALA A 282 14.04 10.80 1.16
C ALA A 282 13.63 9.33 0.98
N ILE A 283 14.14 8.47 1.86
CA ILE A 283 13.76 7.06 1.96
C ILE A 283 12.95 6.90 3.25
N ALA A 284 11.66 6.58 3.11
CA ALA A 284 10.82 6.19 4.21
C ALA A 284 11.14 4.74 4.59
N LEU A 285 11.34 4.46 5.88
CA LEU A 285 11.65 3.14 6.41
C LEU A 285 10.82 2.90 7.67
N ASP A 286 9.95 1.89 7.64
CA ASP A 286 9.16 1.46 8.78
C ASP A 286 9.57 0.05 9.21
N ILE A 287 10.08 -0.11 10.43
CA ILE A 287 10.51 -1.40 10.97
C ILE A 287 9.54 -1.83 12.07
N GLY A 288 8.67 -2.79 11.72
CA GLY A 288 7.69 -3.38 12.62
C GLY A 288 8.18 -4.64 13.33
N SER A 289 7.23 -5.39 13.91
CA SER A 289 7.51 -6.69 14.55
C SER A 289 7.76 -7.81 13.53
N THR A 290 7.06 -7.78 12.41
CA THR A 290 7.01 -8.91 11.46
C THR A 290 7.54 -8.53 10.08
N SER A 291 7.37 -7.26 9.68
CA SER A 291 7.79 -6.74 8.39
C SER A 291 8.61 -5.46 8.52
N THR A 292 9.34 -5.17 7.46
CA THR A 292 9.98 -3.88 7.21
C THR A 292 9.48 -3.39 5.87
N ASP A 293 8.97 -2.15 5.85
CA ASP A 293 8.40 -1.51 4.68
C ASP A 293 9.21 -0.26 4.36
N PHE A 294 9.57 -0.06 3.09
CA PHE A 294 10.31 1.13 2.69
C PHE A 294 9.96 1.61 1.28
N ALA A 295 10.09 2.91 1.06
CA ALA A 295 9.77 3.55 -0.21
C ALA A 295 10.57 4.84 -0.42
N LEU A 296 10.73 5.23 -1.68
CA LEU A 296 11.25 6.54 -2.03
C LEU A 296 10.14 7.59 -1.96
N THR A 297 10.47 8.75 -1.41
CA THR A 297 9.57 9.91 -1.31
C THR A 297 10.23 11.16 -1.84
N ASP A 298 9.42 12.06 -2.39
CA ASP A 298 9.83 13.38 -2.84
C ASP A 298 8.93 14.49 -2.28
N ALA A 299 9.15 15.72 -2.76
CA ALA A 299 8.38 16.88 -2.35
C ALA A 299 6.89 16.81 -2.72
N GLN A 300 6.47 15.91 -3.61
CA GLN A 300 5.06 15.66 -3.95
C GLN A 300 4.46 14.56 -3.07
N GLY A 301 5.25 13.64 -2.53
CA GLY A 301 4.79 12.56 -1.65
C GLY A 301 5.48 11.23 -1.96
N PRO A 302 4.85 10.09 -1.60
CA PRO A 302 5.29 8.79 -2.10
C PRO A 302 5.25 8.73 -3.63
N ALA A 303 6.26 8.07 -4.22
CA ALA A 303 6.18 7.62 -5.60
C ALA A 303 5.03 6.59 -5.73
N LEU A 304 4.28 6.66 -6.84
CA LEU A 304 3.20 5.72 -7.13
C LEU A 304 3.50 4.96 -8.41
N VAL A 305 3.11 3.69 -8.44
CA VAL A 305 3.16 2.80 -9.60
C VAL A 305 1.77 2.24 -9.89
N ASP A 306 1.48 1.91 -11.15
CA ASP A 306 0.19 1.28 -11.54
C ASP A 306 0.29 -0.24 -11.73
N GLU A 307 1.51 -0.75 -11.73
CA GLU A 307 1.80 -2.17 -11.76
C GLU A 307 3.08 -2.44 -10.98
N ALA A 308 3.03 -3.43 -10.10
CA ALA A 308 4.20 -3.86 -9.34
C ALA A 308 4.05 -5.32 -8.91
N PRO A 309 5.16 -6.09 -8.85
CA PRO A 309 5.20 -7.29 -8.04
C PRO A 309 5.10 -6.89 -6.56
N PHE A 310 4.02 -7.26 -5.90
CA PHE A 310 3.79 -6.99 -4.48
C PHE A 310 3.67 -8.33 -3.74
N CYS A 311 4.52 -8.57 -2.74
CA CYS A 311 4.63 -9.87 -2.05
C CYS A 311 4.80 -11.07 -3.01
N GLY A 312 5.45 -10.86 -4.16
CA GLY A 312 5.63 -11.89 -5.20
C GLY A 312 4.44 -12.10 -6.14
N VAL A 313 3.37 -11.31 -6.00
CA VAL A 313 2.18 -11.36 -6.86
C VAL A 313 2.21 -10.17 -7.83
N PRO A 314 2.06 -10.37 -9.16
CA PRO A 314 1.99 -9.27 -10.11
C PRO A 314 0.62 -8.58 -10.01
N LEU A 315 0.57 -7.40 -9.40
CA LEU A 315 -0.65 -6.62 -9.26
C LEU A 315 -0.67 -5.48 -10.28
N ARG A 316 -1.82 -5.29 -10.94
CA ARG A 316 -2.05 -4.18 -11.87
C ARG A 316 -3.04 -3.18 -11.26
N GLN A 317 -2.55 -2.47 -10.24
CA GLN A 317 -3.30 -1.43 -9.56
C GLN A 317 -2.37 -0.33 -9.06
N LYS A 318 -2.96 0.85 -8.84
CA LYS A 318 -2.22 1.99 -8.30
C LYS A 318 -1.87 1.78 -6.84
N MET A 319 -0.60 1.89 -6.50
CA MET A 319 -0.11 1.78 -5.12
C MET A 319 1.17 2.59 -4.91
N VAL A 320 1.53 2.83 -3.65
CA VAL A 320 2.86 3.34 -3.31
C VAL A 320 3.89 2.36 -3.84
N ASP A 321 4.91 2.92 -4.49
CA ASP A 321 6.07 2.17 -4.93
C ASP A 321 6.96 1.86 -3.73
N MET A 322 6.53 0.84 -2.99
CA MET A 322 7.17 0.36 -1.77
C MET A 322 7.60 -1.08 -1.93
N GLU A 323 8.53 -1.45 -1.08
CA GLU A 323 8.95 -2.82 -0.90
C GLU A 323 8.67 -3.24 0.54
N SER A 324 8.06 -4.42 0.68
CA SER A 324 7.75 -5.04 1.96
C SER A 324 8.55 -6.33 2.06
N MET A 325 9.29 -6.50 3.16
CA MET A 325 10.05 -7.70 3.47
C MET A 325 9.57 -8.32 4.77
N THR A 326 9.51 -9.66 4.83
CA THR A 326 9.17 -10.44 6.04
C THR A 326 10.35 -10.44 7.02
N MET A 327 10.75 -9.25 7.46
CA MET A 327 11.82 -9.00 8.39
C MET A 327 11.40 -7.93 9.38
N GLY A 328 11.32 -8.27 10.66
CA GLY A 328 11.04 -7.31 11.73
C GLY A 328 11.64 -7.77 13.06
N GLY A 329 11.16 -7.23 14.17
CA GLY A 329 11.62 -7.60 15.51
C GLY A 329 11.54 -9.09 15.86
N ASP A 330 10.60 -9.85 15.30
CA ASP A 330 10.42 -11.28 15.57
C ASP A 330 11.28 -12.17 14.65
N SER A 331 11.90 -11.59 13.62
CA SER A 331 12.79 -12.31 12.70
C SER A 331 14.03 -12.79 13.41
N ARG A 332 14.38 -14.06 13.17
CA ARG A 332 15.50 -14.73 13.84
C ARG A 332 16.74 -14.74 12.95
N PHE A 333 17.88 -14.47 13.56
CA PHE A 333 19.19 -14.41 12.90
C PHE A 333 20.19 -15.30 13.64
N GLU A 334 21.19 -15.78 12.93
CA GLU A 334 22.29 -16.56 13.49
C GLU A 334 23.16 -15.68 14.40
N THR A 335 23.43 -16.17 15.61
CA THR A 335 24.22 -15.45 16.62
C THR A 335 25.73 -15.54 16.39
N GLY A 336 26.18 -16.35 15.43
CA GLY A 336 27.58 -16.71 15.23
C GLY A 336 28.10 -17.77 16.22
N GLN A 337 27.24 -18.27 17.12
CA GLN A 337 27.56 -19.31 18.10
C GLN A 337 26.73 -20.59 17.89
N GLY A 338 26.16 -20.78 16.69
CA GLY A 338 25.32 -21.95 16.35
C GLY A 338 23.92 -21.92 16.96
N ALA A 339 23.40 -20.74 17.27
CA ALA A 339 22.04 -20.53 17.77
C ALA A 339 21.38 -19.35 17.05
N THR A 340 20.05 -19.22 17.17
CA THR A 340 19.31 -18.07 16.62
C THR A 340 18.65 -17.23 17.69
N ALA A 341 18.66 -15.92 17.51
CA ALA A 341 17.95 -14.96 18.37
C ALA A 341 17.04 -14.05 17.54
N ALA A 342 15.93 -13.61 18.11
CA ALA A 342 15.07 -12.62 17.48
C ALA A 342 15.78 -11.25 17.45
N LEU A 343 15.51 -10.44 16.43
CA LEU A 343 16.08 -9.09 16.32
C LEU A 343 15.72 -8.21 17.51
N SER A 344 14.47 -8.29 17.99
CA SER A 344 14.01 -7.55 19.17
C SER A 344 14.75 -7.97 20.45
N ASP A 345 15.00 -9.28 20.61
CA ASP A 345 15.79 -9.80 21.73
C ASP A 345 17.24 -9.29 21.69
N ALA A 346 17.84 -9.28 20.50
CA ALA A 346 19.19 -8.77 20.30
C ALA A 346 19.27 -7.26 20.56
N VAL A 347 18.30 -6.49 20.08
CA VAL A 347 18.18 -5.05 20.37
C VAL A 347 18.06 -4.81 21.88
N ALA A 348 17.18 -5.56 22.56
CA ALA A 348 17.00 -5.47 24.01
C ALA A 348 18.31 -5.80 24.76
N ALA A 349 18.97 -6.90 24.40
CA ALA A 349 20.22 -7.32 25.05
C ALA A 349 21.40 -6.39 24.76
N TYR A 350 21.47 -5.77 23.58
CA TYR A 350 22.60 -4.92 23.19
C TYR A 350 22.45 -3.49 23.75
N PHE A 351 21.32 -2.83 23.48
CA PHE A 351 21.12 -1.42 23.82
C PHE A 351 20.45 -1.22 25.18
N PHE A 352 19.70 -2.20 25.67
CA PHE A 352 18.85 -2.06 26.85
C PHE A 352 19.16 -3.10 27.94
N ALA A 353 20.38 -3.65 27.97
CA ALA A 353 20.82 -4.70 28.89
C ALA A 353 20.57 -4.40 30.38
N ALA A 354 20.49 -3.13 30.76
CA ALA A 354 20.22 -2.69 32.13
C ALA A 354 18.73 -2.82 32.53
N ARG A 355 17.83 -3.16 31.60
CA ARG A 355 16.41 -3.39 31.88
C ARG A 355 16.20 -4.80 32.42
N ALA A 356 15.32 -4.94 33.41
CA ALA A 356 15.07 -6.21 34.12
C ALA A 356 14.48 -7.31 33.23
N ASP A 357 13.89 -6.94 32.09
CA ASP A 357 13.28 -7.83 31.09
C ASP A 357 14.20 -8.12 29.89
N ALA A 358 15.43 -7.59 29.88
CA ALA A 358 16.36 -7.82 28.79
C ALA A 358 16.80 -9.30 28.71
N PRO A 359 16.83 -9.91 27.52
CA PRO A 359 17.29 -11.28 27.36
C PRO A 359 18.76 -11.45 27.77
N GLY A 360 19.10 -12.62 28.32
CA GLY A 360 20.48 -13.00 28.68
C GLY A 360 21.39 -13.32 27.48
N LEU A 361 21.24 -12.60 26.36
CA LEU A 361 22.03 -12.82 25.15
C LEU A 361 23.40 -12.12 25.27
N PRO A 362 24.53 -12.79 24.96
CA PRO A 362 25.84 -12.14 24.98
C PRO A 362 25.91 -10.94 24.04
N GLN A 363 26.53 -9.84 24.50
CA GLN A 363 26.68 -8.59 23.74
C GLN A 363 27.25 -8.80 22.32
N ALA A 364 28.23 -9.69 22.16
CA ALA A 364 28.79 -10.01 20.84
C ALA A 364 27.77 -10.68 19.90
N ALA A 365 26.99 -11.64 20.41
CA ALA A 365 25.93 -12.30 19.65
C ALA A 365 24.81 -11.32 19.27
N ALA A 366 24.40 -10.46 20.20
CA ALA A 366 23.40 -9.43 19.97
C ALA A 366 23.85 -8.44 18.87
N ARG A 367 25.12 -8.00 18.92
CA ARG A 367 25.72 -7.14 17.88
C ARG A 367 25.72 -7.81 16.51
N THR A 368 26.06 -9.10 16.43
CA THR A 368 26.05 -9.86 15.18
C THR A 368 24.66 -9.91 14.55
N VAL A 369 23.63 -10.18 15.35
CA VAL A 369 22.23 -10.19 14.88
C VAL A 369 21.80 -8.82 14.36
N ILE A 370 22.10 -7.75 15.10
CA ILE A 370 21.77 -6.37 14.69
C ILE A 370 22.49 -6.02 13.38
N ASP A 371 23.79 -6.32 13.26
CA ASP A 371 24.56 -6.01 12.05
C ASP A 371 24.07 -6.77 10.81
N GLN A 372 23.66 -8.05 10.97
CA GLN A 372 23.04 -8.82 9.89
C GLN A 372 21.73 -8.18 9.41
N ALA A 373 20.83 -7.84 10.34
CA ALA A 373 19.55 -7.21 10.01
C ALA A 373 19.74 -5.86 9.31
N GLU A 374 20.60 -4.98 9.84
CA GLU A 374 20.91 -3.70 9.22
C GLU A 374 21.51 -3.86 7.81
N THR A 375 22.36 -4.86 7.62
CA THR A 375 22.97 -5.16 6.31
C THR A 375 21.95 -5.64 5.30
N GLU A 376 21.04 -6.52 5.69
CA GLU A 376 20.03 -7.05 4.79
C GLU A 376 19.01 -5.97 4.36
N ILE A 377 18.57 -5.14 5.32
CA ILE A 377 17.69 -3.99 5.05
C ILE A 377 18.38 -3.00 4.11
N ALA A 378 19.63 -2.59 4.40
CA ALA A 378 20.37 -1.66 3.56
C ALA A 378 20.56 -2.20 2.13
N ALA A 379 20.90 -3.48 1.98
CA ALA A 379 21.04 -4.11 0.67
C ALA A 379 19.72 -4.10 -0.14
N ARG A 380 18.57 -4.25 0.54
CA ARG A 380 17.25 -4.18 -0.11
C ARG A 380 16.93 -2.76 -0.57
N ILE A 381 17.19 -1.77 0.28
CA ILE A 381 17.03 -0.34 -0.05
C ILE A 381 17.90 0.04 -1.26
N ILE A 382 19.17 -0.37 -1.31
CA ILE A 382 20.06 -0.11 -2.46
C ILE A 382 19.46 -0.67 -3.75
N ARG A 383 19.03 -1.93 -3.76
CA ARG A 383 18.42 -2.55 -4.95
C ARG A 383 17.17 -1.81 -5.42
N HIS A 384 16.34 -1.36 -4.49
CA HIS A 384 15.12 -0.62 -4.80
C HIS A 384 15.42 0.77 -5.37
N ALA A 385 16.33 1.51 -4.73
CA ALA A 385 16.71 2.87 -5.09
C ALA A 385 17.43 2.95 -6.44
N VAL A 386 18.41 2.05 -6.68
CA VAL A 386 19.16 2.00 -7.95
C VAL A 386 18.25 1.71 -9.14
N ARG A 387 17.26 0.81 -8.98
CA ARG A 387 16.25 0.55 -10.03
C ARG A 387 15.44 1.79 -10.39
N ARG A 388 15.43 2.83 -9.55
CA ARG A 388 14.74 4.11 -9.75
C ARG A 388 15.69 5.27 -10.05
N ASN A 389 16.97 4.97 -10.30
CA ASN A 389 18.02 5.97 -10.57
C ASN A 389 18.18 6.96 -9.40
N VAL A 390 18.05 6.49 -8.16
CA VAL A 390 18.28 7.27 -6.94
C VAL A 390 19.50 6.72 -6.21
N ASP A 391 20.43 7.61 -5.88
CA ASP A 391 21.55 7.32 -5.00
C ASP A 391 21.09 7.46 -3.52
N PRO A 392 21.09 6.37 -2.72
CA PRO A 392 20.72 6.43 -1.31
C PRO A 392 21.57 7.41 -0.50
N ALA A 393 22.86 7.57 -0.81
CA ALA A 393 23.77 8.38 0.01
C ALA A 393 23.38 9.88 0.02
N GLY A 394 22.77 10.35 -1.08
CA GLY A 394 22.27 11.72 -1.22
C GLY A 394 20.89 11.98 -0.59
N ALA A 395 20.20 10.94 -0.12
CA ALA A 395 18.86 11.05 0.45
C ALA A 395 18.88 11.13 1.99
N ALA A 396 17.80 11.65 2.58
CA ALA A 396 17.56 11.50 4.01
C ALA A 396 16.83 10.18 4.32
N LEU A 397 17.15 9.53 5.44
CA LEU A 397 16.39 8.38 5.93
C LEU A 397 15.31 8.83 6.92
N VAL A 398 14.04 8.58 6.64
CA VAL A 398 12.96 8.81 7.61
C VAL A 398 12.62 7.47 8.27
N ALA A 399 13.01 7.31 9.53
CA ALA A 399 12.88 6.04 10.24
C ALA A 399 11.65 6.02 11.16
N MET A 400 10.83 5.00 11.00
CA MET A 400 9.53 4.79 11.63
C MET A 400 9.42 3.36 12.16
N GLY A 401 8.33 3.07 12.87
CA GLY A 401 8.11 1.79 13.51
C GLY A 401 8.78 1.69 14.87
N GLY A 402 8.56 0.55 15.54
CA GLY A 402 9.06 0.31 16.90
C GLY A 402 10.59 0.20 16.97
N LEU A 403 11.22 -0.27 15.88
CA LEU A 403 12.68 -0.42 15.80
C LEU A 403 13.36 0.63 14.93
N GLY A 404 12.61 1.48 14.22
CA GLY A 404 13.16 2.49 13.32
C GLY A 404 14.17 3.40 14.00
N GLY A 405 13.78 4.06 15.10
CA GLY A 405 14.66 4.97 15.84
C GLY A 405 15.87 4.29 16.52
N VAL A 406 15.86 2.97 16.63
CA VAL A 406 16.95 2.17 17.22
C VAL A 406 17.96 1.72 16.17
N LEU A 407 17.50 1.32 14.98
CA LEU A 407 18.36 0.81 13.91
C LEU A 407 18.77 1.87 12.88
N ALA A 408 18.14 3.05 12.89
CA ALA A 408 18.30 4.05 11.83
C ALA A 408 19.75 4.48 11.57
N CYS A 409 20.54 4.79 12.61
CA CYS A 409 21.93 5.23 12.42
C CYS A 409 22.78 4.14 11.74
N GLY A 410 22.60 2.87 12.10
CA GLY A 410 23.37 1.78 11.51
C GLY A 410 22.99 1.49 10.06
N ILE A 411 21.70 1.55 9.75
CA ILE A 411 21.21 1.44 8.37
C ILE A 411 21.71 2.62 7.53
N ALA A 412 21.61 3.85 8.06
CA ALA A 412 22.09 5.06 7.39
C ALA A 412 23.60 5.01 7.12
N GLU A 413 24.40 4.52 8.07
CA GLU A 413 25.85 4.31 7.89
C GLU A 413 26.15 3.36 6.71
N LYS A 414 25.44 2.23 6.62
CA LYS A 414 25.60 1.25 5.53
C LYS A 414 25.15 1.80 4.17
N LEU A 415 24.22 2.75 4.17
CA LEU A 415 23.74 3.45 2.97
C LEU A 415 24.57 4.68 2.60
N GLY A 416 25.55 5.08 3.42
CA GLY A 416 26.33 6.31 3.21
C GLY A 416 25.56 7.60 3.48
N MET A 417 24.44 7.54 4.19
CA MET A 417 23.56 8.68 4.48
C MET A 417 24.08 9.50 5.66
N ALA A 418 23.95 10.82 5.56
CA ALA A 418 24.36 11.76 6.62
C ALA A 418 23.20 12.31 7.46
N THR A 419 21.95 12.02 7.08
CA THR A 419 20.75 12.58 7.70
C THR A 419 19.72 11.50 7.99
N VAL A 420 19.29 11.40 9.24
CA VAL A 420 18.16 10.59 9.70
C VAL A 420 17.11 11.51 10.31
N ILE A 421 15.85 11.29 9.96
CA ILE A 421 14.69 11.98 10.49
C ILE A 421 13.83 10.94 11.21
N VAL A 422 13.42 11.20 12.45
CA VAL A 422 12.54 10.30 13.21
C VAL A 422 11.29 11.07 13.61
N PRO A 423 10.11 10.76 13.03
CA PRO A 423 8.87 11.45 13.38
C PRO A 423 8.52 11.37 14.85
N ALA A 424 7.70 12.31 15.30
CA ALA A 424 6.96 12.26 16.53
C ALA A 424 6.20 10.92 16.65
N ALA A 425 6.45 10.14 17.70
CA ALA A 425 5.88 8.81 17.91
C ALA A 425 6.05 7.87 16.68
N PRO A 426 7.30 7.52 16.30
CA PRO A 426 7.59 6.73 15.10
C PRO A 426 6.92 5.35 15.15
N ALA A 427 6.72 4.81 16.36
CA ALA A 427 6.05 3.54 16.55
C ALA A 427 4.56 3.57 16.14
N ALA A 428 3.91 4.73 16.05
CA ALA A 428 2.51 4.88 15.61
C ALA A 428 2.42 5.54 14.21
N ALA A 429 3.46 5.40 13.39
CA ALA A 429 3.58 6.09 12.11
C ALA A 429 2.41 5.85 11.15
N GLY A 430 1.87 4.62 11.07
CA GLY A 430 0.68 4.33 10.26
C GLY A 430 -0.53 5.14 10.70
N ALA A 431 -0.84 5.16 12.00
CA ALA A 431 -1.94 5.95 12.57
C ALA A 431 -1.77 7.46 12.37
N LEU A 432 -0.55 7.98 12.53
CA LEU A 432 -0.23 9.38 12.26
C LEU A 432 -0.31 9.71 10.76
N GLY A 433 0.12 8.78 9.91
CA GLY A 433 -0.05 8.85 8.47
C GLY A 433 -1.52 8.96 8.07
N LEU A 434 -2.40 8.18 8.69
CA LEU A 434 -3.85 8.24 8.49
C LEU A 434 -4.44 9.59 8.92
N LEU A 435 -3.88 10.23 9.96
CA LEU A 435 -4.27 11.60 10.34
C LEU A 435 -3.89 12.62 9.27
N LEU A 436 -2.77 12.45 8.59
CA LEU A 436 -2.32 13.32 7.49
C LEU A 436 -2.95 12.95 6.13
N SER A 437 -3.56 11.77 6.04
CA SER A 437 -4.19 11.30 4.83
C SER A 437 -5.43 12.15 4.53
N ALA A 438 -5.58 12.51 3.26
CA ALA A 438 -6.72 13.28 2.80
C ALA A 438 -7.66 12.38 2.01
N PRO A 439 -8.98 12.66 2.01
CA PRO A 439 -9.88 12.03 1.06
C PRO A 439 -9.39 12.23 -0.37
N ALA A 440 -9.43 11.16 -1.17
CA ALA A 440 -9.23 11.27 -2.60
C ALA A 440 -10.29 10.48 -3.36
N LEU A 441 -10.67 11.03 -4.49
CA LEU A 441 -11.53 10.40 -5.48
C LEU A 441 -10.76 10.27 -6.78
N SER A 442 -10.95 9.17 -7.49
CA SER A 442 -10.33 8.95 -8.79
C SER A 442 -11.33 8.39 -9.77
N ALA A 443 -11.29 8.89 -11.00
CA ALA A 443 -12.04 8.40 -12.12
C ALA A 443 -11.07 8.18 -13.29
N GLU A 444 -11.33 7.16 -14.10
CA GLU A 444 -10.52 6.83 -15.26
C GLU A 444 -11.41 6.46 -16.45
N THR A 445 -11.00 6.88 -17.63
CA THR A 445 -11.64 6.55 -18.90
C THR A 445 -10.59 6.02 -19.89
N ARG A 446 -10.93 4.93 -20.58
CA ARG A 446 -10.12 4.37 -21.68
C ARG A 446 -10.14 5.31 -22.88
N ILE A 447 -8.97 5.56 -23.47
CA ILE A 447 -8.79 6.31 -24.73
C ILE A 447 -8.35 5.35 -25.84
N ALA A 448 -7.30 4.57 -25.60
CA ALA A 448 -6.73 3.59 -26.52
C ALA A 448 -6.49 4.10 -27.95
N ALA A 449 -5.67 5.15 -28.09
CA ALA A 449 -5.32 5.73 -29.40
C ALA A 449 -3.86 6.24 -29.48
N PRO A 450 -3.25 6.24 -30.68
CA PRO A 450 -1.99 6.92 -30.94
C PRO A 450 -2.10 8.42 -30.64
N VAL A 451 -1.02 9.03 -30.14
CA VAL A 451 -0.99 10.48 -29.83
C VAL A 451 -1.31 11.35 -31.05
N PRO A 452 -0.86 11.03 -32.29
CA PRO A 452 -1.24 11.79 -33.49
C PRO A 452 -2.74 11.81 -33.80
N ASP A 453 -3.49 10.80 -33.36
CA ASP A 453 -4.94 10.66 -33.62
C ASP A 453 -5.79 11.39 -32.58
N LEU A 454 -5.17 11.93 -31.53
CA LEU A 454 -5.85 12.67 -30.48
C LEU A 454 -6.07 14.13 -30.90
N SER A 455 -7.14 14.72 -30.39
CA SER A 455 -7.40 16.17 -30.50
C SER A 455 -7.60 16.81 -29.13
N ASP A 456 -7.17 18.05 -28.97
CA ASP A 456 -7.39 18.82 -27.73
C ASP A 456 -8.88 18.91 -27.37
N ALA A 457 -9.76 19.01 -28.37
CA ALA A 457 -11.21 19.00 -28.15
C ALA A 457 -11.72 17.68 -27.56
N SER A 458 -11.21 16.53 -28.06
CA SER A 458 -11.57 15.22 -27.50
C SER A 458 -11.07 15.04 -26.07
N LEU A 459 -9.81 15.42 -25.80
CA LEU A 459 -9.20 15.34 -24.48
C LEU A 459 -9.92 16.25 -23.48
N ALA A 460 -10.28 17.47 -23.87
CA ALA A 460 -11.02 18.40 -23.03
C ALA A 460 -12.43 17.89 -22.67
N ARG A 461 -13.13 17.22 -23.61
CA ARG A 461 -14.43 16.58 -23.31
C ARG A 461 -14.27 15.43 -22.32
N THR A 462 -13.30 14.55 -22.52
CA THR A 462 -13.03 13.42 -21.61
C THR A 462 -12.63 13.91 -20.22
N ALA A 463 -11.74 14.89 -20.14
CA ALA A 463 -11.32 15.52 -18.89
C ALA A 463 -12.51 16.13 -18.14
N ARG A 464 -13.41 16.82 -18.85
CA ARG A 464 -14.63 17.38 -18.26
C ARG A 464 -15.56 16.30 -17.71
N ALA A 465 -15.82 15.24 -18.48
CA ALA A 465 -16.67 14.13 -18.03
C ALA A 465 -16.11 13.44 -16.77
N LEU A 466 -14.78 13.27 -16.71
CA LEU A 466 -14.11 12.75 -15.51
C LEU A 466 -14.28 13.70 -14.32
N ALA A 467 -14.09 15.01 -14.51
CA ALA A 467 -14.27 16.00 -13.45
C ALA A 467 -15.72 16.06 -12.95
N GLU A 468 -16.71 15.98 -13.85
CA GLU A 468 -18.14 15.90 -13.50
C GLU A 468 -18.46 14.62 -12.70
N THR A 469 -17.86 13.49 -13.09
CA THR A 469 -17.99 12.22 -12.35
C THR A 469 -17.45 12.36 -10.92
N LEU A 470 -16.27 12.96 -10.77
CA LEU A 470 -15.68 13.20 -9.45
C LEU A 470 -16.52 14.16 -8.61
N ALA A 471 -17.02 15.24 -9.21
CA ALA A 471 -17.88 16.22 -8.53
C ALA A 471 -19.20 15.59 -8.04
N ALA A 472 -19.79 14.67 -8.82
CA ALA A 472 -20.98 13.93 -8.41
C ALA A 472 -20.71 12.95 -7.25
N GLN A 473 -19.48 12.46 -7.11
CA GLN A 473 -19.06 11.56 -6.03
C GLN A 473 -18.65 12.32 -4.75
N ASP A 474 -18.18 13.56 -4.88
CA ASP A 474 -17.76 14.39 -3.74
C ASP A 474 -18.96 15.04 -3.02
N LYS A 475 -19.58 14.27 -2.12
CA LYS A 475 -20.65 14.76 -1.23
C LYS A 475 -20.19 15.81 -0.22
N THR A 476 -18.89 16.11 -0.16
CA THR A 476 -18.25 16.95 0.85
C THR A 476 -17.58 18.20 0.26
N ALA A 477 -17.77 18.46 -1.04
CA ALA A 477 -17.11 19.53 -1.78
C ALA A 477 -17.39 20.93 -1.19
N PRO A 478 -16.36 21.69 -0.78
CA PRO A 478 -16.48 23.14 -0.61
C PRO A 478 -16.80 23.81 -1.96
N LYS A 479 -17.38 25.02 -1.93
CA LYS A 479 -17.59 25.83 -3.15
C LYS A 479 -16.28 26.14 -3.92
N ASP A 480 -15.14 26.07 -3.23
CA ASP A 480 -13.77 26.23 -3.77
C ASP A 480 -13.05 24.89 -3.92
N ALA A 481 -13.71 23.87 -4.47
CA ALA A 481 -13.14 22.53 -4.62
C ALA A 481 -11.81 22.54 -5.41
N PRO A 482 -10.80 21.75 -5.00
CA PRO A 482 -9.53 21.68 -5.70
C PRO A 482 -9.71 21.20 -7.14
N ALA A 483 -8.96 21.81 -8.07
CA ALA A 483 -8.95 21.39 -9.45
C ALA A 483 -8.45 19.94 -9.58
N ALA A 484 -9.15 19.13 -10.36
CA ALA A 484 -8.77 17.74 -10.59
C ALA A 484 -7.36 17.65 -11.21
N LEU A 485 -6.53 16.74 -10.69
CA LEU A 485 -5.23 16.40 -11.21
C LEU A 485 -5.38 15.33 -12.28
N TYR A 486 -4.90 15.60 -13.49
CA TYR A 486 -4.95 14.69 -14.61
C TYR A 486 -3.66 13.89 -14.74
N ALA A 487 -3.81 12.61 -15.08
CA ALA A 487 -2.72 11.72 -15.43
C ALA A 487 -3.12 10.79 -16.58
N ILE A 488 -2.17 10.37 -17.38
CA ILE A 488 -2.39 9.41 -18.48
C ILE A 488 -1.59 8.14 -18.24
N ARG A 489 -2.10 7.02 -18.74
CA ARG A 489 -1.30 5.82 -18.99
C ARG A 489 -0.89 5.81 -20.46
N ALA A 490 0.41 5.81 -20.72
CA ALA A 490 0.95 5.94 -22.07
C ALA A 490 2.11 4.98 -22.35
N ALA A 491 2.42 4.75 -23.63
CA ALA A 491 3.63 4.06 -24.07
C ALA A 491 4.16 4.66 -25.37
N ALA A 492 5.29 4.16 -25.89
CA ALA A 492 5.78 4.59 -27.20
C ALA A 492 4.88 4.11 -28.35
N ASN A 493 4.21 2.97 -28.20
CA ASN A 493 3.17 2.46 -29.10
C ASN A 493 2.18 1.55 -28.33
N GLY A 494 1.05 1.20 -28.97
CA GLY A 494 -0.02 0.42 -28.35
C GLY A 494 0.29 -1.03 -27.99
N HIS A 495 1.42 -1.57 -28.46
CA HIS A 495 1.84 -2.95 -28.18
C HIS A 495 2.77 -3.05 -26.96
N MET A 496 3.23 -1.91 -26.42
CA MET A 496 4.15 -1.85 -25.29
C MET A 496 3.44 -1.79 -23.94
N HIS A 497 4.19 -2.03 -22.86
CA HIS A 497 3.70 -1.79 -21.49
C HIS A 497 3.54 -0.29 -21.25
N GLY A 498 2.41 0.09 -20.67
CA GLY A 498 2.11 1.47 -20.32
C GLY A 498 2.82 1.92 -19.04
N PHE A 499 3.15 3.20 -18.97
CA PHE A 499 3.62 3.90 -17.78
C PHE A 499 2.69 5.09 -17.51
N SER A 500 2.56 5.51 -16.24
CA SER A 500 1.77 6.68 -15.89
C SER A 500 2.57 7.97 -15.90
N LEU A 501 1.95 9.03 -16.40
CA LEU A 501 2.47 10.39 -16.38
C LEU A 501 1.46 11.35 -15.77
N ARG A 502 1.90 12.14 -14.79
CA ARG A 502 1.12 13.25 -14.23
C ARG A 502 1.22 14.44 -15.18
N LEU A 503 0.07 15.04 -15.53
CA LEU A 503 -0.01 16.17 -16.46
C LEU A 503 -0.37 17.50 -15.78
N GLY A 504 -0.85 17.46 -14.53
CA GLY A 504 -1.16 18.65 -13.72
C GLY A 504 -2.67 18.88 -13.57
N ASN A 505 -3.07 20.10 -13.23
CA ASN A 505 -4.45 20.45 -12.86
C ASN A 505 -5.27 21.09 -13.99
N ARG A 506 -4.75 21.09 -15.22
CA ARG A 506 -5.45 21.60 -16.41
C ARG A 506 -5.83 20.43 -17.31
N PRO A 507 -6.96 20.53 -18.04
CA PRO A 507 -7.29 19.57 -19.08
C PRO A 507 -6.07 19.37 -20.01
N PRO A 508 -5.65 18.12 -20.26
CA PRO A 508 -4.42 17.86 -20.99
C PRO A 508 -4.58 18.21 -22.48
N THR A 509 -3.51 18.71 -23.07
CA THR A 509 -3.39 18.94 -24.52
C THR A 509 -2.49 17.89 -25.16
N VAL A 510 -2.63 17.67 -26.47
CA VAL A 510 -1.77 16.75 -27.23
C VAL A 510 -0.29 17.14 -27.08
N ALA A 511 0.00 18.44 -27.08
CA ALA A 511 1.36 18.94 -26.87
C ALA A 511 1.90 18.58 -25.47
N ALA A 512 1.10 18.77 -24.41
CA ALA A 512 1.50 18.44 -23.04
C ALA A 512 1.76 16.92 -22.87
N ILE A 513 0.92 16.08 -23.49
CA ILE A 513 1.09 14.63 -23.50
C ILE A 513 2.41 14.24 -24.16
N ARG A 514 2.69 14.77 -25.36
CA ARG A 514 3.92 14.48 -26.10
C ARG A 514 5.16 14.89 -25.31
N THR A 515 5.16 16.11 -24.77
CA THR A 515 6.26 16.59 -23.92
C THR A 515 6.48 15.69 -22.71
N ALA A 516 5.41 15.30 -22.01
CA ALA A 516 5.52 14.45 -20.83
C ALA A 516 6.10 13.05 -21.17
N ILE A 517 5.70 12.46 -22.30
CA ILE A 517 6.26 11.19 -22.80
C ILE A 517 7.76 11.35 -23.10
N ASP A 518 8.15 12.37 -23.84
CA ASP A 518 9.56 12.59 -24.18
C ASP A 518 10.43 12.88 -22.95
N THR A 519 9.93 13.70 -22.03
CA THR A 519 10.62 13.97 -20.75
C THR A 519 10.81 12.69 -19.96
N HIS A 520 9.79 11.83 -19.89
CA HIS A 520 9.90 10.54 -19.21
C HIS A 520 10.98 9.65 -19.83
N TYR A 521 10.99 9.49 -21.16
CA TYR A 521 12.00 8.65 -21.83
C TYR A 521 13.42 9.17 -21.64
N ARG A 522 13.62 10.50 -21.72
CA ARG A 522 14.94 11.11 -21.50
C ARG A 522 15.42 10.92 -20.07
N ALA A 523 14.54 11.14 -19.09
CA ALA A 523 14.89 11.01 -17.67
C ALA A 523 15.15 9.54 -17.28
N ARG A 524 14.37 8.60 -17.85
CA ARG A 524 14.42 7.18 -17.45
C ARG A 524 15.44 6.37 -18.22
N TYR A 525 15.60 6.63 -19.52
CA TYR A 525 16.37 5.80 -20.45
C TYR A 525 17.46 6.57 -21.20
N GLY A 526 17.54 7.91 -21.05
CA GLY A 526 18.54 8.73 -21.75
C GLY A 526 18.27 8.91 -23.25
N VAL A 527 17.11 8.50 -23.75
CA VAL A 527 16.74 8.55 -25.19
C VAL A 527 15.43 9.31 -25.40
N ALA A 528 15.14 9.72 -26.64
CA ALA A 528 13.82 10.21 -27.02
C ALA A 528 12.82 9.05 -27.11
N CYS A 529 11.51 9.35 -27.11
CA CYS A 529 10.48 8.32 -27.28
C CYS A 529 10.69 7.58 -28.63
N PRO A 530 10.82 6.24 -28.63
CA PRO A 530 11.12 5.48 -29.86
C PRO A 530 9.91 5.28 -30.79
N GLY A 531 8.77 5.91 -30.50
CA GLY A 531 7.53 5.79 -31.27
C GLY A 531 6.69 7.06 -31.20
N GLU A 532 5.56 7.05 -31.91
CA GLU A 532 4.65 8.20 -32.01
C GLU A 532 3.93 8.55 -30.69
N GLY A 533 4.00 7.65 -29.70
CA GLY A 533 3.28 7.75 -28.44
C GLY A 533 1.87 7.17 -28.55
N TYR A 534 1.42 6.51 -27.49
CA TYR A 534 0.10 5.90 -27.42
C TYR A 534 -0.50 6.16 -26.04
N VAL A 535 -1.78 6.54 -25.98
CA VAL A 535 -2.51 6.79 -24.73
C VAL A 535 -3.54 5.70 -24.52
N PHE A 536 -3.37 4.91 -23.45
CA PHE A 536 -4.30 3.85 -23.06
C PHE A 536 -5.50 4.43 -22.32
N SER A 537 -5.27 5.34 -21.38
CA SER A 537 -6.32 5.93 -20.54
C SER A 537 -5.97 7.35 -20.10
N LEU A 538 -7.02 8.10 -19.76
CA LEU A 538 -6.95 9.37 -19.03
C LEU A 538 -7.64 9.18 -17.69
N SER A 539 -6.97 9.61 -16.63
CA SER A 539 -7.49 9.60 -15.26
C SER A 539 -7.52 11.02 -14.70
N ALA A 540 -8.50 11.26 -13.85
CA ALA A 540 -8.61 12.45 -13.03
C ALA A 540 -8.63 12.04 -11.56
N ARG A 541 -7.91 12.77 -10.71
CA ARG A 541 -7.92 12.60 -9.26
C ARG A 541 -8.26 13.90 -8.58
N LEU A 542 -9.21 13.86 -7.67
CA LEU A 542 -9.50 14.95 -6.75
C LEU A 542 -8.95 14.53 -5.39
N GLU A 543 -7.94 15.24 -4.90
CA GLU A 543 -7.37 15.01 -3.56
C GLU A 543 -7.64 16.26 -2.74
N HIS A 544 -8.36 16.09 -1.64
CA HIS A 544 -8.63 17.20 -0.73
C HIS A 544 -7.35 17.61 -0.03
N THR A 545 -7.27 18.86 0.42
CA THR A 545 -6.20 19.27 1.33
C THR A 545 -6.37 18.49 2.64
N ALA A 546 -5.28 17.92 3.16
CA ALA A 546 -5.29 17.33 4.49
C ALA A 546 -5.77 18.41 5.49
N SER A 547 -6.86 18.12 6.21
CA SER A 547 -7.44 19.05 7.20
C SER A 547 -6.55 19.23 8.44
N THR A 548 -5.43 18.52 8.51
CA THR A 548 -4.62 18.34 9.70
C THR A 548 -3.16 18.58 9.33
N THR A 549 -2.57 19.64 9.89
CA THR A 549 -1.12 19.78 9.97
C THR A 549 -0.54 18.66 10.83
N LEU A 550 0.76 18.36 10.68
CA LEU A 550 1.48 17.51 11.64
C LEU A 550 1.21 18.06 13.05
N PRO A 551 0.44 17.36 13.91
CA PRO A 551 0.12 17.90 15.21
C PRO A 551 1.38 17.99 16.05
N ALA A 552 1.55 19.08 16.80
CA ALA A 552 2.61 19.18 17.78
C ALA A 552 2.39 18.13 18.87
N LEU A 553 3.41 17.32 19.18
CA LEU A 553 3.35 16.48 20.37
C LEU A 553 3.46 17.35 21.62
N SER A 554 2.57 17.11 22.58
CA SER A 554 2.68 17.71 23.91
C SER A 554 3.77 16.99 24.72
N GLY A 555 4.77 17.75 25.17
CA GLY A 555 5.76 17.30 26.17
C GLY A 555 7.16 16.95 25.64
N GLY A 556 8.19 17.32 26.42
CA GLY A 556 9.58 16.85 26.30
C GLY A 556 10.61 17.87 25.84
N ALA A 557 11.35 18.44 26.78
CA ALA A 557 12.52 19.26 26.47
C ALA A 557 13.74 18.38 26.11
N ALA A 558 13.85 17.96 24.86
CA ALA A 558 15.19 17.72 24.31
C ALA A 558 15.77 19.10 23.98
N GLN A 559 16.54 19.67 24.93
CA GLN A 559 17.30 20.89 24.69
C GLN A 559 18.23 20.67 23.48
N ALA A 560 18.12 21.55 22.49
CA ALA A 560 19.00 21.58 21.34
C ALA A 560 20.48 21.65 21.77
N GLY A 561 21.35 20.87 21.13
CA GLY A 561 22.79 21.14 21.11
C GLY A 561 23.70 20.33 22.03
N LYS A 562 23.36 19.10 22.45
CA LYS A 562 24.35 18.20 23.09
C LYS A 562 24.48 16.88 22.33
N THR A 563 25.65 16.66 21.75
CA THR A 563 26.12 15.36 21.27
C THR A 563 25.99 14.35 22.41
N ARG A 564 25.14 13.34 22.23
CA ARG A 564 25.00 12.21 23.16
C ARG A 564 25.00 10.96 22.30
N SER A 565 26.10 10.21 22.28
CA SER A 565 26.06 8.84 21.80
C SER A 565 25.43 7.93 22.86
N GLY A 566 24.85 6.82 22.41
CA GLY A 566 24.10 5.89 23.25
C GLY A 566 22.58 6.04 23.13
N VAL A 567 21.88 5.49 24.12
CA VAL A 567 20.41 5.50 24.18
C VAL A 567 19.92 6.86 24.68
N VAL A 568 19.12 7.54 23.86
CA VAL A 568 18.49 8.82 24.17
C VAL A 568 16.99 8.59 24.34
N ALA A 569 16.51 8.70 25.57
CA ALA A 569 15.08 8.68 25.86
C ALA A 569 14.41 9.94 25.31
N THR A 570 13.37 9.76 24.50
CA THR A 570 12.55 10.86 23.97
C THR A 570 11.08 10.66 24.38
N PRO A 571 10.24 11.71 24.30
CA PRO A 571 8.79 11.56 24.46
C PRO A 571 8.15 10.58 23.47
N CYS A 572 8.88 10.23 22.41
CA CYS A 572 8.44 9.39 21.31
C CYS A 572 8.95 7.94 21.43
N GLY A 573 9.70 7.62 22.49
CA GLY A 573 10.41 6.36 22.68
C GLY A 573 11.93 6.53 22.73
N ASP A 574 12.65 5.45 22.99
CA ASP A 574 14.10 5.45 23.00
C ASP A 574 14.67 5.47 21.58
N MET A 575 15.71 6.27 21.37
CA MET A 575 16.46 6.35 20.13
C MET A 575 17.92 5.98 20.38
N VAL A 576 18.58 5.33 19.43
CA VAL A 576 20.01 5.02 19.53
C VAL A 576 20.78 5.97 18.64
N VAL A 577 21.67 6.75 19.26
CA VAL A 577 22.59 7.64 18.56
C VAL A 577 23.97 6.98 18.55
N ARG A 578 24.45 6.57 17.37
CA ARG A 578 25.79 5.97 17.22
C ARG A 578 26.89 7.01 17.36
N ASP A 579 28.12 6.54 17.60
CA ASP A 579 29.28 7.42 17.62
C ASP A 579 29.45 8.15 16.27
N GLY A 580 29.75 9.46 16.33
CA GLY A 580 29.81 10.33 15.14
C GLY A 580 28.47 10.91 14.70
N TRP A 581 27.35 10.51 15.33
CA TRP A 581 26.04 11.13 15.15
C TRP A 581 25.73 12.13 16.27
N SER A 582 24.94 13.13 15.92
CA SER A 582 24.32 14.06 16.86
C SER A 582 22.80 14.00 16.70
N ILE A 583 22.07 14.29 17.78
CA ILE A 583 20.60 14.37 17.77
C ILE A 583 20.16 15.79 18.18
N ALA A 584 19.19 16.32 17.45
CA ALA A 584 18.52 17.57 17.77
C ALA A 584 17.01 17.41 17.64
N ARG A 585 16.26 18.04 18.54
CA ARG A 585 14.83 18.26 18.34
C ARG A 585 14.67 19.41 17.36
N ALA A 586 14.35 19.09 16.10
CA ALA A 586 14.19 20.09 15.06
C ALA A 586 12.92 20.93 15.29
N CYS A 587 11.82 20.28 15.68
CA CYS A 587 10.58 20.92 16.08
C CYS A 587 9.74 20.00 16.98
N ASP A 588 8.49 20.37 17.25
CA ASP A 588 7.57 19.55 18.05
C ASP A 588 7.09 18.26 17.34
N THR A 589 7.48 18.04 16.09
CA THR A 589 6.95 16.97 15.24
C THR A 589 7.96 15.90 14.85
N HIS A 590 9.27 16.09 15.09
CA HIS A 590 10.30 15.08 14.79
C HIS A 590 11.67 15.42 15.38
N PHE A 591 12.56 14.42 15.37
CA PHE A 591 13.98 14.52 15.70
C PHE A 591 14.84 14.41 14.44
N LEU A 592 15.94 15.15 14.42
CA LEU A 592 16.94 15.11 13.38
C LEU A 592 18.22 14.51 13.96
N LEU A 593 18.74 13.46 13.33
CA LEU A 593 20.09 12.97 13.58
C LEU A 593 20.97 13.26 12.38
N THR A 594 22.13 13.85 12.64
CA THR A 594 23.09 14.21 11.62
C THR A 594 24.45 13.60 11.94
N ARG A 595 25.09 13.08 10.90
CA ARG A 595 26.46 12.59 10.97
C ARG A 595 27.39 13.65 10.42
N SER A 596 28.40 14.05 11.20
CA SER A 596 29.47 14.88 10.65
C SER A 596 30.22 14.07 9.60
N PRO A 597 30.45 14.58 8.39
CA PRO A 597 31.36 13.92 7.47
C PRO A 597 32.71 13.81 8.16
N HIS A 598 33.26 12.60 8.26
CA HIS A 598 34.65 12.48 8.69
C HIS A 598 35.49 13.26 7.67
N HIS A 599 36.21 14.28 8.14
CA HIS A 599 37.43 14.71 7.47
C HIS A 599 38.40 13.52 7.55
N GLY A 600 38.42 12.72 6.49
CA GLY A 600 39.32 11.59 6.30
C GLY A 600 39.68 11.50 4.84
#